data_AF-A0A6P1HUM6-F1
#
_entry.id   AF-A0A6P1HUM6-F1
#
_cell.length_a   1.000
_cell.length_b   1.000
_cell.length_c   1.000
_cell.angle_alpha   90.00
_cell.angle_beta   90.00
_cell.angle_gamma   90.00
#
_symmetry.space_group_name_H-M   'P 1'
#
loop_
_entity.id
_entity.type
_entity.pdbx_description
1 polymer ?
#
loop_
_entity_poly.entity_id
_entity_poly.type
_entity_poly.pdbx_seq_one_letter_code
_entity_poly.pdbx_strand_id
1 'polypeptide(L)'
;MRRRPATVAAPAALAAGAVALAALTGCAGQGTAPAPQSAVPTSSRAAPPGVAAVPGGVTEAQATQLCRDLEGQLQSWRTYTPTIGKTGLNGLVGTWIAQNNLNALDFLQDRGRIDVITTAACPDIRQEAVTALEIPDLASGLIGF
;
A
#
# COMPACT_ATOMS: atom_id res chain seq x y z
N MET A 1 27.45 13.48 -41.85
CA MET A 1 28.39 14.49 -41.29
C MET A 1 27.58 15.35 -40.33
N ARG A 2 27.84 15.58 -39.04
CA ARG A 2 28.96 15.34 -38.12
C ARG A 2 28.37 15.02 -36.72
N ARG A 3 29.06 14.16 -35.98
CA ARG A 3 28.84 13.83 -34.56
C ARG A 3 29.29 14.98 -33.66
N ARG A 4 28.71 15.13 -32.46
CA ARG A 4 29.45 15.37 -31.21
C ARG A 4 28.72 14.77 -29.98
N PRO A 5 29.39 13.92 -29.18
CA PRO A 5 28.93 13.47 -27.86
C PRO A 5 29.46 14.42 -26.77
N ALA A 6 28.81 14.44 -25.61
CA ALA A 6 29.37 14.97 -24.37
C ALA A 6 29.11 13.98 -23.23
N THR A 7 30.21 13.39 -22.76
CA THR A 7 30.33 12.57 -21.54
C THR A 7 30.73 13.50 -20.37
N VAL A 8 30.85 12.93 -19.16
CA VAL A 8 31.51 13.42 -17.92
C VAL A 8 30.51 13.97 -16.88
N ALA A 9 30.49 13.58 -15.61
CA ALA A 9 31.11 12.52 -14.82
C ALA A 9 30.39 12.44 -13.46
N ALA A 10 30.48 11.28 -12.80
CA ALA A 10 30.18 11.14 -11.38
C ALA A 10 31.38 11.56 -10.50
N PRO A 11 31.13 11.91 -9.23
CA PRO A 11 32.04 11.55 -8.15
C PRO A 11 31.33 10.71 -7.07
N ALA A 12 32.09 9.75 -6.56
CA ALA A 12 31.76 8.89 -5.44
C ALA A 12 32.25 9.48 -4.10
N ALA A 13 31.62 9.01 -3.02
CA ALA A 13 32.24 8.54 -1.78
C ALA A 13 32.14 9.37 -0.47
N LEU A 14 31.58 8.67 0.54
CA LEU A 14 31.99 8.51 1.96
C LEU A 14 31.57 9.53 3.05
N ALA A 15 30.76 9.03 4.01
CA ALA A 15 30.98 9.02 5.48
C ALA A 15 29.64 8.63 6.18
N ALA A 16 29.48 7.45 6.80
CA ALA A 16 29.96 7.01 8.12
C ALA A 16 29.21 7.63 9.32
N GLY A 17 28.40 6.79 10.00
CA GLY A 17 28.26 6.74 11.45
C GLY A 17 27.05 7.44 12.10
N ALA A 18 26.13 6.65 12.67
CA ALA A 18 25.85 6.62 14.12
C ALA A 18 24.72 5.62 14.44
N VAL A 19 24.95 4.81 15.48
CA VAL A 19 24.03 3.82 16.05
C VAL A 19 23.13 4.51 17.08
N ALA A 20 21.82 4.22 17.06
CA ALA A 20 20.95 4.46 18.21
C ALA A 20 20.07 3.22 18.45
N LEU A 21 20.38 2.51 19.52
CA LEU A 21 19.48 1.53 20.14
C LEU A 21 18.30 2.28 20.77
N ALA A 22 17.08 1.82 20.51
CA ALA A 22 15.91 2.14 21.32
C ALA A 22 15.12 0.87 21.64
N ALA A 23 14.74 0.75 22.90
CA ALA A 23 14.35 -0.47 23.59
C ALA A 23 13.00 -1.05 23.16
N LEU A 24 12.92 -2.38 23.21
CA LEU A 24 11.68 -3.14 23.23
C LEU A 24 10.95 -2.90 24.55
N THR A 25 9.84 -2.16 24.53
CA THR A 25 8.86 -2.19 25.62
C THR A 25 7.77 -3.19 25.27
N GLY A 26 7.86 -4.38 25.87
CA GLY A 26 6.78 -5.35 25.88
C GLY A 26 5.66 -4.91 26.82
N CYS A 27 4.42 -4.98 26.37
CA CYS A 27 3.25 -4.91 27.25
C CYS A 27 2.75 -6.33 27.49
N ALA A 28 2.88 -6.79 28.74
CA ALA A 28 2.32 -8.04 29.22
C ALA A 28 0.85 -7.80 29.59
N GLY A 29 -0.07 -8.38 28.81
CA GLY A 29 -1.48 -8.51 29.19
C GLY A 29 -1.80 -9.97 29.46
N GLN A 30 -1.82 -10.37 30.74
CA GLN A 30 -2.35 -11.66 31.16
C GLN A 30 -3.88 -11.55 31.33
N GLY A 31 -4.61 -12.37 30.59
CA GLY A 31 -6.05 -12.59 30.74
C GLY A 31 -6.47 -13.89 30.05
N THR A 32 -6.61 -14.96 30.83
CA THR A 32 -7.13 -16.31 30.46
C THR A 32 -8.66 -16.23 30.35
N ALA A 33 -9.28 -16.40 29.16
CA ALA A 33 -9.83 -17.62 28.49
C ALA A 33 -11.38 -17.74 28.61
N PRO A 34 -12.08 -18.61 27.84
CA PRO A 34 -12.14 -18.77 26.37
C PRO A 34 -13.60 -18.74 25.82
N ALA A 35 -13.78 -18.55 24.50
CA ALA A 35 -15.00 -19.00 23.81
C ALA A 35 -14.69 -19.36 22.33
N PRO A 36 -15.26 -20.46 21.79
CA PRO A 36 -14.89 -20.98 20.49
C PRO A 36 -15.61 -20.20 19.39
N GLN A 37 -14.86 -19.64 18.46
CA GLN A 37 -15.41 -19.24 17.17
C GLN A 37 -14.65 -20.00 16.09
N SER A 38 -15.36 -20.92 15.45
CA SER A 38 -14.95 -21.59 14.24
C SER A 38 -14.71 -20.55 13.14
N ALA A 39 -13.50 -20.01 13.09
CA ALA A 39 -13.00 -19.32 11.91
C ALA A 39 -12.55 -20.41 10.94
N VAL A 40 -13.32 -20.61 9.87
CA VAL A 40 -12.82 -21.31 8.68
C VAL A 40 -11.54 -20.60 8.23
N PRO A 41 -10.43 -21.31 7.99
CA PRO A 41 -9.23 -20.65 7.50
C PRO A 41 -9.53 -20.15 6.09
N THR A 42 -9.69 -18.85 5.91
CA THR A 42 -9.45 -18.21 4.62
C THR A 42 -8.00 -18.54 4.28
N SER A 43 -7.78 -19.26 3.17
CA SER A 43 -6.44 -19.53 2.65
C SER A 43 -5.77 -18.22 2.24
N SER A 44 -5.19 -17.52 3.21
CA SER A 44 -4.14 -16.55 2.93
C SER A 44 -2.95 -17.33 2.43
N ARG A 45 -2.56 -17.11 1.17
CA ARG A 45 -1.27 -17.59 0.66
C ARG A 45 -0.21 -17.05 1.61
N ALA A 46 0.43 -17.94 2.37
CA ALA A 46 1.54 -17.57 3.23
C ALA A 46 2.61 -16.91 2.35
N ALA A 47 3.04 -15.71 2.74
CA ALA A 47 4.19 -15.08 2.12
C ALA A 47 5.39 -16.05 2.17
N PRO A 48 6.30 -16.03 1.18
CA PRO A 48 7.52 -16.83 1.23
C PRO A 48 8.21 -16.63 2.59
N PRO A 49 8.75 -17.69 3.20
CA PRO A 49 9.40 -17.58 4.50
C PRO A 49 10.47 -16.49 4.46
N GLY A 50 10.34 -15.49 5.34
CA GLY A 50 11.24 -14.34 5.44
C GLY A 50 10.67 -13.00 4.94
N VAL A 51 9.47 -12.95 4.35
CA VAL A 51 8.83 -11.69 3.97
C VAL A 51 7.71 -11.33 4.96
N ALA A 52 7.84 -10.18 5.61
CA ALA A 52 6.80 -9.66 6.51
C ALA A 52 5.51 -9.38 5.72
N ALA A 53 4.42 -10.01 6.12
CA ALA A 53 3.08 -9.76 5.59
C ALA A 53 2.37 -8.72 6.44
N VAL A 54 1.61 -7.84 5.79
CA VAL A 54 0.73 -6.87 6.44
C VAL A 54 -0.74 -7.29 6.26
N PRO A 55 -1.68 -6.72 7.05
CA PRO A 55 -3.10 -6.97 6.86
C PRO A 55 -3.53 -6.78 5.39
N GLY A 56 -4.41 -7.67 4.92
CA GLY A 56 -4.82 -7.70 3.51
C GLY A 56 -4.00 -8.65 2.62
N GLY A 57 -3.06 -9.41 3.20
CA GLY A 57 -2.39 -10.51 2.50
C GLY A 57 -1.36 -10.06 1.46
N VAL A 58 -0.75 -8.90 1.70
CA VAL A 58 0.34 -8.34 0.88
C VAL A 58 1.60 -8.19 1.71
N THR A 59 2.74 -8.00 1.04
CA THR A 59 4.00 -7.70 1.71
C THR A 59 4.05 -6.24 2.14
N GLU A 60 4.93 -5.92 3.09
CA GLU A 60 5.15 -4.53 3.52
C GLU A 60 5.60 -3.62 2.36
N ALA A 61 6.44 -4.13 1.45
CA ALA A 61 6.89 -3.41 0.26
C ALA A 61 5.73 -3.11 -0.70
N GLN A 62 4.81 -4.06 -0.88
CA GLN A 62 3.62 -3.89 -1.70
C GLN A 62 2.69 -2.82 -1.12
N ALA A 63 2.46 -2.85 0.19
CA ALA A 63 1.64 -1.85 0.86
C ALA A 63 2.27 -0.45 0.82
N THR A 64 3.58 -0.35 1.07
CA THR A 64 4.32 0.92 0.95
C THR A 64 4.23 1.48 -0.47
N GLN A 65 4.33 0.64 -1.50
CA GLN A 65 4.14 1.07 -2.87
C GLN A 65 2.74 1.66 -3.08
N LEU A 66 1.68 0.95 -2.66
CA LEU A 66 0.31 1.42 -2.82
C LEU A 66 0.12 2.80 -2.17
N CYS A 67 0.62 2.98 -0.95
CA CYS A 67 0.55 4.24 -0.23
C CYS A 67 1.24 5.39 -0.97
N ARG A 68 2.47 5.17 -1.47
CA ARG A 68 3.19 6.16 -2.27
C ARG A 68 2.46 6.50 -3.57
N ASP A 69 1.92 5.50 -4.26
CA ASP A 69 1.21 5.72 -5.52
C ASP A 69 -0.07 6.54 -5.26
N LEU A 70 -0.80 6.27 -4.18
CA LEU A 70 -1.96 7.07 -3.74
C LEU A 70 -1.55 8.52 -3.40
N GLU A 71 -0.50 8.70 -2.61
CA GLU A 71 0.02 10.01 -2.22
C GLU A 71 0.35 10.87 -3.46
N GLY A 72 0.99 10.25 -4.46
CA GLY A 72 1.33 10.91 -5.72
C GLY A 72 0.11 11.43 -6.50
N GLN A 73 -1.08 10.90 -6.26
CA GLN A 73 -2.31 11.35 -6.91
C GLN A 73 -3.08 12.42 -6.14
N LEU A 74 -2.79 12.61 -4.85
CA LEU A 74 -3.63 13.46 -3.98
C LEU A 74 -3.77 14.90 -4.48
N GLN A 75 -2.68 15.50 -4.98
CA GLN A 75 -2.73 16.86 -5.54
C GLN A 75 -3.60 16.93 -6.79
N SER A 76 -3.51 15.92 -7.67
CA SER A 76 -4.33 15.81 -8.87
C SER A 76 -5.82 15.67 -8.49
N TRP A 77 -6.14 14.76 -7.57
CA TRP A 77 -7.52 14.52 -7.14
C TRP A 77 -8.16 15.72 -6.44
N ARG A 78 -7.38 16.55 -5.73
CA ARG A 78 -7.87 17.82 -5.16
C ARG A 78 -8.12 18.90 -6.21
N THR A 79 -7.39 18.84 -7.33
CA THR A 79 -7.45 19.86 -8.39
C THR A 79 -8.59 19.58 -9.37
N TYR A 80 -8.81 18.29 -9.69
CA TYR A 80 -9.82 17.87 -10.66
C TYR A 80 -11.09 17.38 -9.97
N THR A 81 -12.19 17.28 -10.72
CA THR A 81 -13.48 16.88 -10.17
C THR A 81 -13.44 15.43 -9.64
N PRO A 82 -14.22 15.10 -8.58
CA PRO A 82 -14.22 13.78 -7.95
C PRO A 82 -14.46 12.61 -8.93
N THR A 83 -15.24 12.82 -9.99
CA THR A 83 -15.50 11.80 -11.02
C THR A 83 -14.23 11.34 -11.72
N ILE A 84 -13.35 12.27 -12.12
CA ILE A 84 -12.07 11.94 -12.75
C ILE A 84 -11.15 11.24 -11.75
N GLY A 85 -11.15 11.70 -10.50
CA GLY A 85 -10.37 11.09 -9.43
C GLY A 85 -10.74 9.62 -9.18
N LYS A 86 -12.03 9.28 -9.18
CA LYS A 86 -12.50 7.89 -8.98
C LYS A 86 -12.05 6.95 -10.12
N THR A 87 -12.06 7.42 -11.36
CA THR A 87 -11.46 6.66 -12.47
C THR A 87 -9.95 6.50 -12.29
N GLY A 88 -9.27 7.54 -11.81
CA GLY A 88 -7.85 7.49 -11.47
C GLY A 88 -7.53 6.44 -10.38
N LEU A 89 -8.36 6.35 -9.34
CA LEU A 89 -8.22 5.35 -8.28
C LEU A 89 -8.30 3.92 -8.82
N ASN A 90 -9.24 3.62 -9.72
CA ASN A 90 -9.36 2.31 -10.37
C ASN A 90 -8.11 1.92 -11.15
N GLY A 91 -7.64 2.85 -12.00
CA GLY A 91 -6.44 2.62 -12.80
C GLY A 91 -5.19 2.42 -11.93
N LEU A 92 -5.06 3.20 -10.86
CA LEU A 92 -3.95 3.07 -9.90
C LEU A 92 -3.95 1.71 -9.23
N VAL A 93 -5.07 1.28 -8.65
CA VAL A 93 -5.15 -0.01 -7.95
C VAL A 93 -4.93 -1.17 -8.91
N GLY A 94 -5.53 -1.14 -10.10
CA GLY A 94 -5.30 -2.17 -11.12
C GLY A 94 -3.84 -2.26 -11.56
N THR A 95 -3.18 -1.10 -11.76
CA THR A 95 -1.75 -1.04 -12.09
C THR A 95 -0.88 -1.58 -10.96
N TRP A 96 -1.19 -1.21 -9.71
CA TRP A 96 -0.47 -1.71 -8.54
C TRP A 96 -0.60 -3.23 -8.39
N ILE A 97 -1.80 -3.79 -8.57
CA ILE A 97 -2.05 -5.24 -8.58
C ILE A 97 -1.18 -5.92 -9.64
N ALA A 98 -1.19 -5.39 -10.87
CA ALA A 98 -0.45 -5.96 -12.00
C ALA A 98 1.07 -5.92 -11.76
N GLN A 99 1.61 -4.78 -11.32
CA GLN A 99 3.05 -4.61 -11.07
C GLN A 99 3.57 -5.53 -9.97
N ASN A 100 2.72 -5.86 -9.00
CA ASN A 100 3.08 -6.70 -7.87
C ASN A 100 2.75 -8.19 -8.08
N ASN A 101 2.29 -8.57 -9.29
CA ASN A 101 1.87 -9.93 -9.64
C ASN A 101 0.83 -10.50 -8.65
N LEU A 102 -0.07 -9.62 -8.18
CA LEU A 102 -1.16 -9.97 -7.29
C LEU A 102 -2.33 -10.54 -8.11
N ASN A 103 -3.11 -11.44 -7.53
CA ASN A 103 -4.27 -12.00 -8.19
C ASN A 103 -5.42 -10.98 -8.18
N ALA A 104 -5.74 -10.41 -9.33
CA ALA A 104 -6.83 -9.43 -9.47
C ALA A 104 -8.19 -9.97 -8.97
N LEU A 105 -8.44 -11.28 -9.13
CA LEU A 105 -9.71 -11.89 -8.69
C LEU A 105 -9.91 -11.80 -7.17
N ASP A 106 -8.84 -11.89 -6.38
CA ASP A 106 -8.92 -11.79 -4.93
C ASP A 106 -9.39 -10.40 -4.50
N PHE A 107 -8.96 -9.36 -5.20
CA PHE A 107 -9.37 -7.98 -4.95
C PHE A 107 -10.76 -7.67 -5.54
N LEU A 108 -11.18 -8.36 -6.61
CA LEU A 108 -12.52 -8.19 -7.19
C LEU A 108 -13.58 -8.70 -6.23
N GLN A 109 -13.31 -9.87 -5.63
CA GLN A 109 -14.19 -10.51 -4.66
C GLN A 109 -14.22 -9.78 -3.32
N ASP A 110 -13.12 -9.12 -2.96
CA ASP A 110 -12.95 -8.41 -1.69
C ASP A 110 -12.25 -7.05 -1.91
N ARG A 111 -13.03 -6.06 -2.38
CA ARG A 111 -12.52 -4.70 -2.63
C ARG A 111 -12.12 -3.97 -1.35
N GLY A 112 -12.75 -4.32 -0.22
CA GLY A 112 -12.43 -3.74 1.10
C GLY A 112 -11.00 -4.03 1.55
N ARG A 113 -10.34 -5.02 0.93
CA ARG A 113 -8.94 -5.32 1.16
C ARG A 113 -8.00 -4.12 0.91
N ILE A 114 -8.33 -3.24 -0.03
CA ILE A 114 -7.57 -2.00 -0.26
C ILE A 114 -7.64 -1.05 0.94
N ASP A 115 -8.82 -0.91 1.55
CA ASP A 115 -8.99 -0.13 2.78
C ASP A 115 -8.26 -0.77 3.96
N VAL A 116 -8.28 -2.10 4.10
CA VAL A 116 -7.53 -2.81 5.15
C VAL A 116 -6.03 -2.54 5.03
N ILE A 117 -5.46 -2.69 3.82
CA ILE A 117 -4.03 -2.47 3.57
C ILE A 117 -3.66 -1.02 3.90
N THR A 118 -4.41 -0.06 3.36
CA THR A 118 -4.09 1.37 3.50
C THR A 118 -4.36 1.91 4.90
N THR A 119 -5.35 1.37 5.63
CA THR A 119 -5.56 1.69 7.05
C THR A 119 -4.39 1.22 7.91
N ALA A 120 -3.84 0.04 7.61
CA ALA A 120 -2.71 -0.50 8.35
C ALA A 120 -1.38 0.19 8.00
N ALA A 121 -1.17 0.55 6.73
CA ALA A 121 0.12 1.04 6.24
C ALA A 121 0.23 2.58 6.19
N CYS A 122 -0.85 3.28 5.86
CA CYS A 122 -0.84 4.74 5.63
C CYS A 122 -2.22 5.38 5.89
N PRO A 123 -2.72 5.39 7.13
CA PRO A 123 -4.07 5.86 7.45
C PRO A 123 -4.30 7.32 7.06
N ASP A 124 -3.29 8.18 7.16
CA ASP A 124 -3.39 9.60 6.79
C ASP A 124 -3.57 9.78 5.27
N ILE A 125 -2.77 9.08 4.46
CA ILE A 125 -2.88 9.10 2.99
C ILE A 125 -4.23 8.53 2.54
N ARG A 126 -4.69 7.45 3.19
CA ARG A 126 -6.03 6.92 2.95
C ARG A 126 -7.10 7.98 3.21
N GLN A 127 -7.02 8.66 4.35
CA GLN A 127 -8.00 9.68 4.73
C GLN A 127 -8.00 10.86 3.77
N GLU A 128 -6.82 11.30 3.33
CA GLU A 128 -6.67 12.35 2.33
C GLU A 128 -7.27 11.94 0.98
N ALA A 129 -7.05 10.70 0.54
CA ALA A 129 -7.61 10.16 -0.70
C ALA A 129 -9.14 10.09 -0.65
N VAL A 130 -9.69 9.50 0.41
CA VAL A 130 -11.15 9.38 0.63
C VAL A 130 -11.81 10.76 0.65
N THR A 131 -11.16 11.75 1.29
CA THR A 131 -11.63 13.14 1.32
C THR A 131 -11.57 13.79 -0.06
N ALA A 132 -10.43 13.72 -0.76
CA ALA A 132 -10.25 14.32 -2.07
C ALA A 132 -11.18 13.73 -3.14
N LEU A 133 -11.51 12.44 -3.01
CA LEU A 133 -12.36 11.73 -3.95
C LEU A 133 -13.85 11.79 -3.60
N GLU A 134 -14.21 12.36 -2.44
CA GLU A 134 -15.60 12.41 -1.94
C GLU A 134 -16.27 11.03 -2.00
N ILE A 135 -15.64 10.05 -1.36
CA ILE A 135 -16.12 8.67 -1.21
C ILE A 135 -16.13 8.29 0.28
N PRO A 136 -16.93 7.30 0.70
CA PRO A 136 -16.94 6.85 2.09
C PRO A 136 -15.70 6.01 2.46
N ASP A 137 -15.15 5.27 1.49
CA ASP A 137 -13.97 4.42 1.59
C ASP A 137 -13.38 4.21 0.19
N LEU A 138 -12.13 3.74 0.10
CA LEU A 138 -11.47 3.54 -1.19
C LEU A 138 -12.19 2.46 -2.01
N ALA A 139 -12.67 1.39 -1.38
CA ALA A 139 -13.39 0.30 -2.03
C ALA A 139 -14.65 0.77 -2.80
N SER A 140 -15.35 1.78 -2.29
CA SER A 140 -16.53 2.38 -2.93
C SER A 140 -16.20 3.12 -4.23
N GLY A 141 -14.96 3.58 -4.38
CA GLY A 141 -14.45 4.14 -5.63
C GLY A 141 -14.00 3.09 -6.64
N LEU A 142 -13.85 1.82 -6.25
CA LEU A 142 -13.35 0.74 -7.09
C LEU A 142 -14.47 0.03 -7.84
N ILE A 143 -14.32 -0.15 -9.15
CA ILE A 143 -15.26 -0.80 -10.07
C ILE A 143 -14.49 -1.80 -10.92
N GLY A 144 -15.09 -2.98 -11.13
CA GLY A 144 -14.61 -4.10 -11.98
C GLY A 144 -13.30 -3.87 -12.72
N PHE A 145 -12.22 -4.41 -12.16
CA PHE A 145 -10.92 -4.52 -12.82
C PHE A 145 -10.98 -5.49 -14.01
#